data_AF-A0A3C0VZG6-F1
#
_entry.id   AF-A0A3C0VZG6-F1
#
_cell.length_a   1.000
_cell.length_b   1.000
_cell.length_c   1.000
_cell.angle_alpha   90.00
_cell.angle_beta   90.00
_cell.angle_gamma   90.00
#
_symmetry.space_group_name_H-M   'P 1'
#
loop_
_entity.id
_entity.type
_entity.pdbx_description
1 polymer ?
#
loop_
_entity_poly.entity_id
_entity_poly.type
_entity_poly.pdbx_seq_one_letter_code
_entity_poly.pdbx_strand_id
1 'polypeptide(L)'
;YGAINLHDGKKLSLPNIEKLESITKGDHEARADLRNFLSSRFDQGRGLSAVKSHAAAYARVHGLMSCEKLFDISDEPQHIRDMYGPTQFAEQTIMARRMVEAGVPFVRVSRAWWDSHGQNFETHLEMVPELDRVLSALIDDLKQRGMLEDTLVVTMGEFGR
;
A
#
# COMPACT_ATOMS: atom_id res chain seq x y z
N TYR A 1 -11.23 -10.29 -1.29
CA TYR A 1 -10.03 -9.51 -0.98
C TYR A 1 -9.47 -8.97 -2.29
N GLY A 2 -9.66 -7.70 -2.59
CA GLY A 2 -9.06 -7.08 -3.78
C GLY A 2 -7.65 -6.61 -3.43
N ALA A 3 -6.63 -7.18 -4.04
CA ALA A 3 -5.28 -6.66 -3.96
C ALA A 3 -5.14 -5.55 -5.00
N ILE A 4 -4.59 -4.40 -4.61
CA ILE A 4 -4.31 -3.30 -5.54
C ILE A 4 -2.84 -3.43 -5.96
N ASN A 5 -2.59 -3.58 -7.26
CA ASN A 5 -1.23 -3.58 -7.79
C ASN A 5 -0.70 -2.14 -7.84
N LEU A 6 0.45 -1.91 -7.23
CA LEU A 6 1.06 -0.58 -7.06
C LEU A 6 2.10 -0.25 -8.14
N HIS A 7 2.16 -1.03 -9.23
CA HIS A 7 3.24 -0.94 -10.20
C HIS A 7 2.76 -0.32 -11.52
N ASP A 8 3.18 0.91 -11.80
CA ASP A 8 2.88 1.64 -13.06
C ASP A 8 4.05 1.58 -14.07
N GLY A 9 4.93 0.58 -13.96
CA GLY A 9 6.03 0.36 -14.91
C GLY A 9 7.22 1.33 -14.78
N LYS A 10 7.10 2.43 -14.02
CA LYS A 10 8.19 3.40 -13.75
C LYS A 10 8.30 3.86 -12.29
N LYS A 11 7.20 3.88 -11.53
CA LYS A 11 7.14 4.27 -10.12
C LYS A 11 6.19 3.33 -9.37
N LEU A 12 6.49 3.07 -8.11
CA LEU A 12 5.62 2.30 -7.21
C LEU A 12 4.54 3.23 -6.65
N SER A 13 3.51 3.51 -7.45
CA SER A 13 2.40 4.41 -7.11
C SER A 13 1.07 3.87 -7.65
N LEU A 14 -0.04 4.33 -7.06
CA LEU A 14 -1.37 3.97 -7.53
C LEU A 14 -1.68 4.71 -8.84
N PRO A 15 -2.03 4.01 -9.93
CA PRO A 15 -2.36 4.67 -11.20
C PRO A 15 -3.66 5.47 -11.05
N ASN A 16 -3.68 6.68 -11.63
CA ASN A 16 -4.84 7.59 -11.64
C ASN A 16 -5.38 7.97 -10.26
N ILE A 17 -4.51 8.02 -9.25
CA ILE A 17 -4.89 8.46 -7.90
C ILE A 17 -4.81 9.98 -7.74
N GLU A 18 -3.99 10.63 -8.57
CA GLU A 18 -3.85 12.07 -8.58
C GLU A 18 -5.07 12.72 -9.25
N LYS A 19 -5.53 13.82 -8.66
CA LYS A 19 -6.54 14.67 -9.25
C LYS A 19 -5.94 15.41 -10.45
N LEU A 20 -6.70 15.51 -11.55
CA LEU A 20 -6.34 16.35 -12.69
C LEU A 20 -6.01 17.79 -12.25
N GLU A 21 -4.92 18.34 -12.78
CA GLU A 21 -4.44 19.70 -12.47
C GLU A 21 -5.50 20.78 -12.70
N SER A 22 -6.39 20.57 -13.68
CA SER A 22 -7.47 21.49 -14.05
C SER A 22 -8.63 21.55 -13.04
N ILE A 23 -8.72 20.61 -12.11
CA ILE A 23 -9.77 20.57 -11.09
C ILE A 23 -9.19 21.15 -9.81
N THR A 24 -9.79 22.17 -9.19
CA THR A 24 -9.31 22.66 -7.89
C THR A 24 -9.71 21.72 -6.75
N LYS A 25 -9.11 21.87 -5.55
CA LYS A 25 -9.52 21.08 -4.38
C LYS A 25 -11.01 21.33 -4.04
N GLY A 26 -11.42 22.60 -4.04
CA GLY A 26 -12.82 22.99 -3.80
C GLY A 26 -13.79 22.44 -4.85
N ASP A 27 -13.42 22.44 -6.14
CA ASP A 27 -14.25 21.82 -7.17
C ASP A 27 -14.40 20.32 -6.99
N HIS A 28 -13.32 19.64 -6.58
CA HIS A 28 -13.36 18.21 -6.32
C HIS A 28 -14.30 17.89 -5.15
N GLU A 29 -14.19 18.63 -4.05
CA GLU A 29 -15.06 18.48 -2.86
C GLU A 29 -16.52 18.76 -3.21
N ALA A 30 -16.82 19.88 -3.89
CA ALA A 30 -18.18 20.24 -4.30
C ALA A 30 -18.82 19.18 -5.23
N ARG A 31 -18.03 18.59 -6.14
CA ARG A 31 -18.50 17.49 -7.00
C ARG A 31 -18.78 16.22 -6.19
N ALA A 32 -17.94 15.89 -5.21
CA ALA A 32 -18.13 14.73 -4.34
C ALA A 32 -19.41 14.89 -3.49
N ASP A 33 -19.66 16.09 -2.96
CA ASP A 33 -20.85 16.42 -2.18
C ASP A 33 -22.13 16.35 -3.03
N LEU A 34 -22.11 16.94 -4.23
CA LEU A 34 -23.24 16.87 -5.16
C LEU A 34 -23.57 15.41 -5.52
N ARG A 35 -22.55 14.59 -5.80
CA ARG A 35 -22.73 13.16 -6.09
C ARG A 35 -23.35 12.43 -4.91
N ASN A 36 -22.86 12.67 -3.69
CA ASN A 36 -23.39 12.06 -2.46
C ASN A 36 -24.86 12.46 -2.24
N PHE A 37 -25.21 13.73 -2.45
CA PHE A 37 -26.57 14.23 -2.36
C PHE A 37 -27.51 13.54 -3.37
N LEU A 38 -27.14 13.50 -4.65
CA LEU A 38 -27.93 12.87 -5.71
C LEU A 38 -28.07 11.36 -5.49
N SER A 39 -26.98 10.68 -5.11
CA SER A 39 -26.96 9.24 -4.86
C SER A 39 -27.86 8.86 -3.67
N SER A 40 -27.79 9.63 -2.57
CA SER A 40 -28.63 9.40 -1.38
C SER A 40 -30.11 9.61 -1.69
N ARG A 41 -30.46 10.67 -2.43
CA ARG A 41 -31.83 10.94 -2.87
C ARG A 41 -32.34 9.89 -3.86
N PHE A 42 -31.48 9.36 -4.71
CA PHE A 42 -31.84 8.29 -5.63
C PHE A 42 -32.05 6.95 -4.92
N ASP A 43 -31.28 6.65 -3.87
CA ASP A 43 -31.45 5.40 -3.10
C ASP A 43 -32.67 5.42 -2.16
N GLN A 44 -33.13 6.60 -1.72
CA GLN A 44 -34.32 6.76 -0.89
C GLN A 44 -35.55 6.09 -1.52
N GLY A 45 -36.04 5.04 -0.87
CA GLY A 45 -37.22 4.28 -1.27
C GLY A 45 -37.00 3.26 -2.40
N ARG A 46 -35.80 3.17 -2.99
CA ARG A 46 -35.50 2.21 -4.08
C ARG A 46 -34.69 1.00 -3.62
N GLY A 47 -33.76 1.18 -2.69
CA GLY A 47 -32.97 0.08 -2.11
C GLY A 47 -32.14 -0.72 -3.14
N LEU A 48 -31.74 -0.08 -4.25
CA LEU A 48 -31.06 -0.76 -5.36
C LEU A 48 -29.61 -1.06 -4.99
N SER A 49 -29.23 -2.35 -5.01
CA SER A 49 -27.87 -2.80 -4.71
C SER A 49 -26.80 -2.17 -5.60
N ALA A 50 -27.13 -1.89 -6.87
CA ALA A 50 -26.23 -1.23 -7.82
C ALA A 50 -25.81 0.17 -7.37
N VAL A 51 -26.75 0.98 -6.86
CA VAL A 51 -26.49 2.36 -6.41
C VAL A 51 -25.56 2.37 -5.20
N LYS A 52 -25.83 1.47 -4.24
CA LYS A 52 -24.97 1.28 -3.06
C LYS A 52 -23.57 0.81 -3.45
N SER A 53 -23.47 -0.11 -4.41
CA SER A 53 -22.19 -0.59 -4.93
C SER A 53 -21.37 0.55 -5.57
N HIS A 54 -22.00 1.37 -6.42
CA HIS A 54 -21.35 2.53 -7.03
C HIS A 54 -20.93 3.58 -5.99
N ALA A 55 -21.79 3.91 -5.02
CA ALA A 55 -21.47 4.85 -3.96
C ALA A 55 -20.28 4.35 -3.11
N ALA A 56 -20.26 3.06 -2.77
CA ALA A 56 -19.16 2.44 -2.04
C ALA A 56 -17.86 2.44 -2.85
N ALA A 57 -17.92 2.20 -4.16
CA ALA A 57 -16.73 2.28 -5.03
C ALA A 57 -16.14 3.69 -5.06
N TYR A 58 -16.97 4.72 -5.19
CA TYR A 58 -16.51 6.12 -5.14
C TYR A 58 -15.90 6.48 -3.79
N ALA A 59 -16.52 6.07 -2.68
CA ALA A 59 -16.00 6.32 -1.34
C ALA A 59 -14.62 5.67 -1.14
N ARG A 60 -14.42 4.44 -1.65
CA ARG A 60 -13.12 3.77 -1.63
C ARG A 60 -12.06 4.52 -2.41
N VAL A 61 -12.36 4.95 -3.63
CA VAL A 61 -11.41 5.72 -4.46
C VAL A 61 -11.06 7.03 -3.77
N HIS A 62 -12.05 7.77 -3.26
CA HIS A 62 -11.80 9.02 -2.54
C HIS A 62 -10.91 8.81 -1.30
N GLY A 63 -11.15 7.73 -0.55
CA GLY A 63 -10.27 7.34 0.56
C GLY A 63 -8.84 7.02 0.11
N LEU A 64 -8.68 6.27 -0.99
CA LEU A 64 -7.36 6.00 -1.57
C LEU A 64 -6.65 7.30 -1.95
N MET A 65 -7.34 8.22 -2.64
CA MET A 65 -6.79 9.54 -3.02
C MET A 65 -6.32 10.35 -1.80
N SER A 66 -7.03 10.26 -0.68
CA SER A 66 -6.59 10.94 0.56
C SER A 66 -5.33 10.32 1.19
N CYS A 67 -5.02 9.07 0.85
CA CYS A 67 -3.87 8.31 1.36
C CYS A 67 -2.70 8.26 0.37
N GLU A 68 -2.73 9.02 -0.73
CA GLU A 68 -1.71 9.02 -1.79
C GLU A 68 -0.27 9.11 -1.25
N LYS A 69 -0.04 10.00 -0.28
CA LYS A 69 1.27 10.21 0.35
C LYS A 69 1.83 8.98 1.06
N LEU A 70 1.00 8.01 1.41
CA LEU A 70 1.47 6.75 2.02
C LEU A 70 2.16 5.85 0.99
N PHE A 71 1.86 6.04 -0.30
CA PHE A 71 2.45 5.29 -1.39
C PHE A 71 3.69 5.98 -1.99
N ASP A 72 3.95 7.23 -1.64
CA ASP A 72 5.17 7.92 -2.08
C ASP A 72 6.28 7.80 -1.03
N ILE A 73 7.29 7.01 -1.34
CA ILE A 73 8.50 6.83 -0.52
C ILE A 73 9.61 7.82 -0.87
N SER A 74 9.43 8.69 -1.87
CA SER A 74 10.47 9.67 -2.26
C SER A 74 10.72 10.71 -1.18
N ASP A 75 9.73 10.94 -0.31
CA ASP A 75 9.81 11.80 0.88
C ASP A 75 10.59 11.16 2.04
N GLU A 76 10.95 9.87 1.95
CA GLU A 76 11.70 9.20 3.03
C GLU A 76 13.16 9.68 3.07
N PRO A 77 13.71 9.92 4.27
CA PRO A 77 15.11 10.27 4.42
C PRO A 77 16.03 9.26 3.74
N GLN A 78 17.09 9.75 3.09
CA GLN A 78 18.02 8.89 2.36
C GLN A 78 18.57 7.74 3.21
N HIS A 79 18.90 8.00 4.47
CA HIS A 79 19.43 6.99 5.38
C HIS A 79 18.45 5.84 5.65
N ILE A 80 17.13 6.08 5.61
CA ILE A 80 16.11 5.02 5.72
C ILE A 80 16.12 4.17 4.46
N ARG A 81 16.11 4.80 3.28
CA ARG A 81 16.17 4.06 2.01
C ARG A 81 17.46 3.23 1.90
N ASP A 82 18.58 3.79 2.36
CA ASP A 82 19.87 3.09 2.39
C ASP A 82 19.87 1.92 3.38
N MET A 83 19.18 2.05 4.52
CA MET A 83 19.07 0.97 5.51
C MET A 83 18.36 -0.26 4.91
N TYR A 84 17.19 -0.05 4.31
CA TYR A 84 16.42 -1.14 3.69
C TYR A 84 17.08 -1.67 2.41
N GLY A 85 17.72 -0.80 1.62
CA GLY A 85 18.42 -1.14 0.39
C GLY A 85 17.62 -0.87 -0.89
N PRO A 86 18.27 -0.95 -2.06
CA PRO A 86 17.73 -0.50 -3.34
C PRO A 86 16.93 -1.60 -4.07
N THR A 87 16.01 -2.27 -3.38
CA THR A 87 15.21 -3.35 -3.98
C THR A 87 13.72 -3.05 -3.93
N GLN A 88 12.95 -3.64 -4.85
CA GLN A 88 11.50 -3.46 -4.84
C GLN A 88 10.87 -3.99 -3.55
N PHE A 89 11.40 -5.06 -2.97
CA PHE A 89 10.93 -5.59 -1.69
C PHE A 89 11.18 -4.61 -0.54
N ALA A 90 12.33 -3.93 -0.54
CA ALA A 90 12.62 -2.85 0.40
C ALA A 90 11.62 -1.69 0.27
N GLU A 91 11.38 -1.19 -0.95
CA GLU A 91 10.43 -0.10 -1.21
C GLU A 91 9.02 -0.44 -0.73
N GLN A 92 8.53 -1.65 -1.06
CA GLN A 92 7.22 -2.13 -0.61
C GLN A 92 7.13 -2.25 0.91
N THR A 93 8.22 -2.63 1.58
CA THR A 93 8.26 -2.76 3.04
C THR A 93 8.26 -1.39 3.72
N ILE A 94 8.95 -0.39 3.16
CA ILE A 94 8.88 1.00 3.62
C ILE A 94 7.44 1.54 3.52
N MET A 95 6.76 1.30 2.40
CA MET A 95 5.35 1.68 2.25
C MET A 95 4.48 0.99 3.29
N ALA A 96 4.72 -0.30 3.57
CA ALA A 96 3.99 -1.02 4.60
C ALA A 96 4.20 -0.40 5.98
N ARG A 97 5.43 -0.01 6.35
CA ARG A 97 5.70 0.71 7.60
C ARG A 97 4.94 2.03 7.65
N ARG A 98 4.93 2.82 6.57
CA ARG A 98 4.14 4.07 6.49
C ARG A 98 2.65 3.84 6.67
N MET A 99 2.11 2.74 6.12
CA MET A 99 0.71 2.36 6.31
C MET A 99 0.41 2.01 7.77
N VAL A 100 1.28 1.24 8.43
CA VAL A 100 1.14 0.94 9.86
C VAL A 100 1.21 2.21 10.70
N GLU A 101 2.14 3.12 10.37
CA GLU A 101 2.28 4.44 11.01
C GLU A 101 1.03 5.31 10.84
N ALA A 102 0.35 5.20 9.70
CA ALA A 102 -0.94 5.84 9.44
C ALA A 102 -2.15 5.12 10.08
N GLY A 103 -1.93 4.05 10.85
CA GLY A 103 -2.96 3.32 11.58
C GLY A 103 -3.66 2.22 10.77
N VAL A 104 -3.08 1.76 9.66
CA VAL A 104 -3.62 0.60 8.92
C VAL A 104 -3.44 -0.65 9.78
N PRO A 105 -4.53 -1.39 10.10
CA PRO A 105 -4.49 -2.47 11.10
C PRO A 105 -3.81 -3.74 10.60
N PHE A 106 -3.71 -3.93 9.28
CA PHE A 106 -3.09 -5.11 8.68
C PHE A 106 -2.51 -4.77 7.31
N VAL A 107 -1.24 -5.10 7.11
CA VAL A 107 -0.53 -4.92 5.84
C VAL A 107 0.18 -6.22 5.49
N ARG A 108 0.05 -6.64 4.23
CA ARG A 108 0.75 -7.82 3.71
C ARG A 108 1.69 -7.40 2.59
N VAL A 109 2.97 -7.68 2.78
CA VAL A 109 4.00 -7.57 1.74
C VAL A 109 4.29 -8.98 1.21
N SER A 110 4.52 -9.11 -0.09
CA SER A 110 4.77 -10.41 -0.72
C SER A 110 5.99 -10.31 -1.61
N ARG A 111 6.89 -11.29 -1.49
CA ARG A 111 8.12 -11.39 -2.26
C ARG A 111 8.00 -12.57 -3.20
N ALA A 112 7.94 -12.32 -4.50
CA ALA A 112 7.79 -13.35 -5.51
C ALA A 112 9.06 -14.22 -5.62
N TRP A 113 8.96 -15.33 -6.35
CA TRP A 113 10.08 -16.21 -6.71
C TRP A 113 10.73 -16.99 -5.56
N TRP A 114 10.15 -16.95 -4.35
CA TRP A 114 10.60 -17.78 -3.23
C TRP A 114 10.48 -19.29 -3.54
N ASP A 115 9.47 -19.69 -4.32
CA ASP A 115 9.27 -21.08 -4.75
C ASP A 115 10.08 -21.43 -6.02
N SER A 116 11.41 -21.52 -5.88
CA SER A 116 12.28 -21.93 -6.98
C SER A 116 12.11 -23.42 -7.30
N HIS A 117 12.05 -23.75 -8.59
CA HIS A 117 11.87 -25.14 -9.08
C HIS A 117 13.18 -25.79 -9.56
N GLY A 118 14.31 -25.10 -9.40
CA GLY A 118 15.65 -25.53 -9.79
C GLY A 118 16.67 -24.50 -9.35
N GLN A 119 17.96 -24.89 -9.26
CA GLN A 119 19.04 -24.03 -8.74
C GLN A 119 18.69 -23.42 -7.38
N ASN A 120 18.07 -24.22 -6.50
CA ASN A 120 17.47 -23.72 -5.26
C ASN A 120 18.54 -23.08 -4.36
N PHE A 121 19.71 -23.69 -4.26
CA PHE A 121 20.79 -23.20 -3.41
C PHE A 121 21.29 -21.84 -3.88
N GLU A 122 21.58 -21.71 -5.18
CA GLU A 122 22.02 -20.46 -5.80
C GLU A 122 20.95 -19.38 -5.69
N THR A 123 19.69 -19.72 -6.02
CA THR A 123 18.57 -18.77 -5.90
C THR A 123 18.41 -18.28 -4.46
N HIS A 124 18.49 -19.18 -3.47
CA HIS A 124 18.33 -18.80 -2.07
C HIS A 124 19.54 -18.03 -1.53
N LEU A 125 20.75 -18.29 -2.01
CA LEU A 125 21.93 -17.48 -1.71
C LEU A 125 21.76 -16.02 -2.14
N GLU A 126 21.04 -15.75 -3.23
CA GLU A 126 20.74 -14.39 -3.68
C GLU A 126 19.56 -13.79 -2.91
N MET A 127 18.55 -14.60 -2.61
CA MET A 127 17.29 -14.14 -2.01
C MET A 127 17.36 -13.91 -0.50
N VAL A 128 18.07 -14.76 0.26
CA VAL A 128 18.09 -14.68 1.72
C VAL A 128 18.75 -13.38 2.22
N PRO A 129 19.87 -12.90 1.65
CA PRO A 129 20.48 -11.64 2.08
C PRO A 129 19.56 -10.42 1.93
N GLU A 130 18.77 -10.36 0.85
CA GLU A 130 17.77 -9.30 0.68
C GLU A 130 16.70 -9.36 1.78
N LEU A 131 16.17 -10.56 2.03
CA LEU A 131 15.15 -10.75 3.07
C LEU A 131 15.68 -10.35 4.45
N ASP A 132 16.87 -10.84 4.81
CA ASP A 132 17.51 -10.57 6.09
C ASP A 132 17.73 -9.08 6.33
N ARG A 133 18.26 -8.38 5.32
CA ARG A 133 18.46 -6.92 5.38
C ARG A 133 17.14 -6.18 5.57
N VAL A 134 16.14 -6.46 4.74
CA VAL A 134 14.87 -5.73 4.74
C VAL A 134 14.09 -5.96 6.03
N LEU A 135 14.05 -7.21 6.53
CA LEU A 135 13.39 -7.51 7.79
C LEU A 135 14.11 -6.90 8.99
N SER A 136 15.45 -6.96 9.01
CA SER A 136 16.24 -6.33 10.08
C SER A 136 16.00 -4.82 10.11
N ALA A 137 16.04 -4.17 8.93
CA ALA A 137 15.75 -2.74 8.80
C ALA A 137 14.33 -2.39 9.25
N LEU A 138 13.32 -3.21 8.92
CA LEU A 138 11.94 -3.00 9.37
C LEU A 138 11.82 -3.07 10.90
N ILE A 139 12.41 -4.08 11.52
CA ILE A 139 12.37 -4.26 12.98
C ILE A 139 13.05 -3.07 13.67
N ASP A 140 14.22 -2.66 13.20
CA ASP A 140 14.95 -1.51 13.76
C ASP A 140 14.19 -0.19 13.56
N ASP A 141 13.60 0.04 12.39
CA ASP A 141 12.80 1.24 12.08
C ASP A 141 11.54 1.31 12.97
N LEU A 142 10.81 0.20 13.11
CA LEU A 142 9.66 0.11 14.02
C LEU A 142 10.06 0.34 15.48
N LYS A 143 11.21 -0.19 15.90
CA LYS A 143 11.73 0.00 17.25
C LYS A 143 12.11 1.45 17.51
N GLN A 144 12.82 2.09 16.58
CA GLN A 144 13.22 3.50 16.69
C GLN A 144 12.02 4.45 16.79
N ARG A 145 10.90 4.08 16.16
CA ARG A 145 9.64 4.83 16.21
C ARG A 145 8.76 4.49 17.42
N GLY A 146 9.16 3.52 18.25
CA GLY A 146 8.36 3.01 19.36
C GLY A 146 7.11 2.24 18.92
N MET A 147 7.01 1.84 17.65
CA MET A 147 5.87 1.12 17.07
C MET A 147 5.97 -0.40 17.27
N LEU A 148 7.17 -0.93 17.51
CA LEU A 148 7.40 -2.37 17.62
C LEU A 148 6.65 -3.00 18.81
N GLU A 149 6.40 -2.24 19.87
CA GLU A 149 5.67 -2.72 21.06
C GLU A 149 4.19 -3.05 20.74
N ASP A 150 3.61 -2.34 19.77
CA ASP A 150 2.20 -2.49 19.38
C ASP A 150 2.03 -3.16 18.00
N THR A 151 3.13 -3.55 17.34
CA THR A 151 3.12 -4.09 15.98
C THR A 151 3.68 -5.52 15.95
N LEU A 152 2.85 -6.49 15.56
CA LEU A 152 3.29 -7.85 15.30
C LEU A 152 3.83 -7.98 13.86
N VAL A 153 5.12 -8.31 13.75
CA VAL A 153 5.75 -8.65 12.46
C VAL A 153 5.74 -10.17 12.29
N VAL A 154 5.17 -10.65 11.19
CA VAL A 154 5.09 -12.09 10.87
C VAL A 154 5.72 -12.35 9.51
N THR A 155 6.69 -13.25 9.47
CA THR A 155 7.30 -13.76 8.23
C THR A 155 6.92 -15.22 8.06
N MET A 156 6.28 -15.55 6.94
CA MET A 156 5.85 -16.91 6.62
C MET A 156 6.11 -17.23 5.15
N GLY A 157 6.48 -18.47 4.87
CA GLY A 157 6.49 -19.05 3.53
C GLY A 157 5.27 -19.93 3.31
N GLU A 158 4.89 -20.15 2.06
CA GLU A 158 3.77 -21.02 1.69
C GLU A 158 4.17 -22.51 1.87
N PHE A 159 5.32 -22.87 1.30
CA PHE A 159 5.92 -24.21 1.36
C PHE A 159 7.44 -24.10 1.45
N GLY A 160 8.09 -25.13 1.98
CA GLY A 160 9.55 -25.31 1.90
C GLY A 160 9.94 -26.25 0.77
N ARG A 161 11.20 -26.19 0.33
CA ARG A 161 11.83 -27.18 -0.56
C ARG A 161 13.21 -27.55 -0.03
#